data_AF-A0A848XWH0-F1
#
_entry.id   AF-A0A848XWH0-F1
#
_cell.length_a   1.000
_cell.length_b   1.000
_cell.length_c   1.000
_cell.angle_alpha   90.00
_cell.angle_beta   90.00
_cell.angle_gamma   90.00
#
_symmetry.space_group_name_H-M   'P 1'
#
loop_
_entity.id
_entity.type
_entity.pdbx_description
1 polymer ?
#
loop_
_entity_poly.entity_id
_entity_poly.type
_entity_poly.pdbx_seq_one_letter_code
_entity_poly.pdbx_strand_id
1 'polypeptide(L)' 'DAASVLQPGAVVAYEPMVAAGPDAFYLEDMILITDQGIRVLSADLPRSAAGIEAMMRGELLTSAAGLR' A
#
# COMPACT_ATOMS: atom_id res chain seq x y z
N ASP A 1 -4.45 29.03 -3.26
CA ASP A 1 -4.54 27.78 -2.49
C ASP A 1 -3.23 27.04 -2.47
N ALA A 2 -2.52 27.10 -1.35
CA ALA A 2 -1.43 26.17 -1.08
C ALA A 2 -2.07 24.94 -0.43
N ALA A 3 -1.87 23.76 -1.01
CA ALA A 3 -2.21 22.52 -0.33
C ALA A 3 -1.59 22.54 1.08
N SER A 4 -2.38 22.25 2.11
CA SER A 4 -1.89 22.23 3.49
C SER A 4 -0.71 21.28 3.61
N VAL A 5 0.39 21.75 4.21
CA VAL A 5 1.59 20.94 4.44
C VAL A 5 1.22 19.74 5.30
N LEU A 6 1.63 18.54 4.88
CA LEU A 6 1.40 17.30 5.62
C LEU A 6 2.01 17.39 7.02
N GLN A 7 1.24 17.01 8.04
CA GLN A 7 1.64 17.06 9.45
C GLN A 7 1.81 15.64 10.02
N PRO A 8 2.76 15.41 10.94
CA PRO A 8 2.85 14.15 11.67
C PRO A 8 1.51 13.76 12.31
N GLY A 9 1.16 12.48 12.22
CA GLY A 9 -0.12 11.93 12.68
C GLY A 9 -1.22 11.92 11.62
N ALA A 10 -1.06 12.64 10.50
CA ALA A 10 -1.96 12.53 9.37
C ALA A 10 -1.81 11.15 8.72
N VAL A 11 -2.94 10.57 8.28
CA VAL A 11 -2.96 9.39 7.41
C VAL A 11 -3.55 9.81 6.08
N VAL A 12 -2.83 9.48 5.00
CA VAL A 12 -3.25 9.79 3.63
C VAL A 12 -3.35 8.51 2.81
N ALA A 13 -4.30 8.46 1.88
CA ALA A 13 -4.34 7.46 0.83
C ALA A 13 -3.45 7.93 -0.34
N TYR A 14 -2.59 7.05 -0.83
CA TYR A 14 -1.90 7.23 -2.10
C TYR A 14 -2.43 6.21 -3.09
N GLU A 15 -3.22 6.67 -4.07
CA GLU A 15 -4.10 5.83 -4.89
C GLU A 15 -3.98 6.09 -6.41
N PRO A 16 -2.84 5.81 -7.04
CA PRO A 16 -2.72 5.90 -8.49
C PRO A 16 -3.66 4.90 -9.21
N MET A 17 -4.33 5.41 -10.25
CA MET A 17 -5.12 4.62 -11.18
C MET A 17 -4.53 4.70 -12.58
N VAL A 18 -4.50 3.56 -13.27
CA VAL A 18 -4.20 3.50 -14.71
C VAL A 18 -5.30 2.71 -15.42
N ALA A 19 -5.82 3.27 -16.51
CA ALA A 19 -6.72 2.56 -17.43
C ALA A 19 -5.98 2.17 -18.71
N ALA A 20 -6.18 0.95 -19.18
CA ALA A 20 -5.58 0.43 -20.41
C ALA A 20 -6.63 -0.39 -21.19
N GLY A 21 -7.18 0.21 -22.24
CA GLY A 21 -8.26 -0.41 -23.01
C GLY A 21 -9.52 -0.59 -22.13
N PRO A 22 -10.12 -1.80 -22.04
CA PRO A 22 -11.26 -2.06 -21.18
C PRO A 22 -10.89 -2.25 -19.71
N ASP A 23 -9.60 -2.38 -19.39
CA ASP A 23 -9.12 -2.71 -18.06
C ASP A 23 -8.75 -1.45 -17.27
N ALA A 24 -8.97 -1.50 -15.96
CA ALA A 24 -8.57 -0.47 -15.02
C ALA A 24 -7.83 -1.09 -13.82
N PHE A 25 -6.71 -0.49 -13.45
CA PHE A 25 -5.84 -0.93 -12.38
C PHE A 25 -5.78 0.17 -11.32
N TYR A 26 -6.08 -0.21 -10.08
CA TYR A 26 -5.99 0.64 -8.90
C TYR A 26 -4.99 0.04 -7.93
N LEU A 27 -4.08 0.86 -7.42
CA LEU A 27 -3.19 0.48 -6.33
C LEU A 27 -3.28 1.55 -5.26
N GLU A 28 -3.58 1.15 -4.02
CA GLU A 28 -3.73 2.07 -2.91
C GLU A 28 -2.87 1.63 -1.72
N ASP A 29 -2.20 2.60 -1.09
CA ASP A 29 -1.54 2.43 0.19
C ASP A 29 -1.99 3.49 1.18
N MET A 30 -2.16 3.07 2.44
CA MET A 30 -2.41 3.98 3.56
C MET A 30 -1.08 4.39 4.18
N ILE A 31 -0.78 5.68 4.19
CA ILE A 31 0.51 6.22 4.61
C ILE A 31 0.32 7.12 5.82
N LEU A 32 0.96 6.75 6.95
CA LEU A 32 1.09 7.60 8.12
C LEU A 32 2.27 8.56 7.93
N ILE A 33 2.02 9.85 8.08
CA ILE A 33 3.05 10.87 8.17
C ILE A 33 3.61 10.86 9.60
N THR A 34 4.94 10.76 9.73
CA THR A 34 5.64 10.81 11.00
C THR A 34 6.51 12.07 11.08
N ASP A 35 7.07 12.33 12.25
CA ASP A 35 8.08 13.37 12.45
C ASP A 35 9.41 13.08 11.72
N GLN A 36 9.66 11.81 11.35
CA GLN A 36 10.86 11.35 10.67
C GLN A 36 10.65 10.98 9.18
N GLY A 37 9.44 11.18 8.63
CA GLY A 37 9.10 10.81 7.26
C GLY A 37 7.73 10.14 7.14
N ILE A 38 7.70 8.91 6.60
CA ILE A 38 6.46 8.17 6.36
C ILE A 38 6.53 6.72 6.84
N ARG A 39 5.38 6.15 7.16
CA ARG A 39 5.19 4.71 7.39
C ARG A 39 4.02 4.21 6.55
N VAL A 40 4.27 3.21 5.70
CA VAL A 40 3.21 2.53 4.94
C VAL A 40 2.52 1.52 5.84
N LEU A 41 1.24 1.71 6.12
CA LEU A 41 0.46 0.87 7.03
C LEU A 41 0.01 -0.44 6.38
N SER A 42 -0.05 -0.47 5.05
CA SER A 42 -0.38 -1.63 4.22
C SER A 42 0.86 -2.36 3.67
N ALA A 43 2.04 -2.14 4.26
CA ALA A 43 3.33 -2.67 3.78
C ALA A 43 3.33 -4.19 3.53
N ASP A 44 2.61 -4.94 4.38
CA ASP A 44 2.59 -6.41 4.38
C ASP A 44 1.73 -7.02 3.27
N LEU A 45 0.97 -6.22 2.52
CA LEU A 45 0.22 -6.70 1.37
C LEU A 45 1.12 -6.80 0.13
N PRO A 46 1.02 -7.89 -0.66
CA PRO A 46 1.78 -8.00 -1.91
C PRO A 46 1.27 -6.99 -2.93
N ARG A 47 2.21 -6.28 -3.59
CA ARG A 47 1.92 -5.28 -4.64
C ARG A 47 2.37 -5.71 -6.03
N SER A 48 3.28 -6.68 -6.11
CA SER A 48 3.77 -7.20 -7.39
C SER A 48 2.84 -8.30 -7.89
N ALA A 49 2.71 -8.43 -9.21
CA ALA A 49 1.97 -9.53 -9.82
C ALA A 49 2.43 -10.89 -9.28
N ALA A 50 3.74 -11.13 -9.24
CA ALA A 50 4.32 -12.36 -8.70
C ALA A 50 3.91 -12.62 -7.23
N GLY A 51 3.92 -11.59 -6.38
CA GLY A 51 3.51 -11.72 -4.98
C GLY A 51 2.01 -11.98 -4.83
N ILE A 52 1.18 -11.30 -5.61
CA ILE A 52 -0.27 -11.49 -5.62
C ILE A 52 -0.60 -12.91 -6.10
N GLU A 53 0.01 -13.38 -7.19
CA GLU A 53 -0.19 -14.72 -7.70
C GLU A 53 0.27 -15.80 -6.72
N ALA A 54 1.42 -15.62 -6.06
CA ALA A 54 1.88 -16.52 -5.00
C ALA A 54 0.87 -16.59 -3.84
N MET A 55 0.29 -15.44 -3.45
CA MET A 55 -0.75 -15.38 -2.43
C MET A 55 -2.02 -16.13 -2.88
N MET A 56 -2.45 -15.95 -4.12
CA MET A 56 -3.61 -16.66 -4.70
C MET A 56 -3.40 -18.17 -4.76
N ARG A 57 -2.16 -18.62 -4.96
CA ARG A 57 -1.78 -20.04 -4.91
C ARG A 57 -1.58 -20.59 -3.49
N GLY A 58 -1.64 -19.73 -2.46
CA GLY A 58 -1.43 -20.12 -1.06
C GLY A 58 0.04 -20.27 -0.65
N GLU A 59 0.98 -19.76 -1.45
CA GLU A 59 2.43 -19.91 -1.25
C GLU A 59 3.00 -18.92 -0.23
N LEU A 60 2.22 -17.91 0.18
CA LEU A 60 2.65 -16.82 1.09
C LEU A 60 2.29 -17.03 2.57
N LEU A 61 1.84 -18.23 2.97
CA LEU A 61 1.57 -18.56 4.37
C LEU A 61 2.85 -18.91 5.13
N THR A 62 3.81 -17.98 5.28
CA THR A 62 4.90 -18.13 6.28
C THR A 62 5.69 -16.88 6.68
N SER A 63 5.22 -15.65 6.42
CA SER A 63 5.92 -14.46 6.96
C SER A 63 5.04 -13.38 7.60
N ALA A 64 3.71 -13.48 7.52
CA ALA A 64 2.81 -12.47 8.08
C ALA A 64 2.31 -12.78 9.51
N ALA A 65 2.76 -13.87 10.14
CA ALA A 65 2.50 -14.16 11.55
C ALA A 65 3.68 -13.76 12.44
N GLY A 66 4.12 -12.51 12.35
CA GLY A 66 4.98 -11.86 13.35
C GLY A 66 4.22 -11.48 14.63
N LEU A 67 3.37 -12.38 15.14
CA LEU A 67 2.71 -12.28 16.44
C LEU A 67 2.78 -13.65 17.14
N ARG A 68 4.01 -14.06 17.49
CA ARG A 68 4.49 -14.58 18.79
C ARG A 68 5.85 -15.23 18.64
#